data_AF-A0A7V4UQ32-F1
#
_entry.id   AF-A0A7V4UQ32-F1
#
_cell.length_a   1.000
_cell.length_b   1.000
_cell.length_c   1.000
_cell.angle_alpha   90.00
_cell.angle_beta   90.00
_cell.angle_gamma   90.00
#
_symmetry.space_group_name_H-M   'P 1'
#
loop_
_entity.id
_entity.type
_entity.pdbx_description
1 polymer ?
#
loop_
_entity_poly.entity_id
_entity_poly.type
_entity_poly.pdbx_seq_one_letter_code
_entity_poly.pdbx_strand_id
1 'polypeptide(L)'
;MVKAYRFSPALCYPLCGRTMLVLSEKDVQRLIDVEDLIRALERAHIQFSAGKAVMPVRMVVPVPEIKGRITSMPAYLSEDKALGMKVVTYFPENPGRGLPIILATIFVYSTASGKLFVTVTTAKEPIVKAEWLKPGVHINAIGSHRPDLREIDGATMRRAKLVVDSREAVMAECGDILLAIKEGAIEEDHIHAEIGEVLAGKKAGRTSASEITLYKAVGIAIQDVATAKLVYERAVEKKIGVEVEV
;
A
#
# COMPACT_ATOMS: atom_id res chain seq x y z
N MET A 1 -17.77 40.03 -8.11
CA MET A 1 -16.71 40.94 -7.63
C MET A 1 -15.45 40.11 -7.42
N VAL A 2 -14.59 40.00 -8.43
CA VAL A 2 -13.38 39.15 -8.39
C VAL A 2 -12.27 39.93 -7.70
N LYS A 3 -11.83 39.47 -6.52
CA LYS A 3 -10.62 40.00 -5.87
C LYS A 3 -9.40 39.28 -6.47
N ALA A 4 -8.58 40.02 -7.21
CA ALA A 4 -7.27 39.57 -7.64
C ALA A 4 -6.30 39.60 -6.45
N TYR A 5 -5.78 38.44 -6.04
CA TYR A 5 -4.64 38.37 -5.15
C TYR A 5 -3.35 38.40 -5.99
N ARG A 6 -2.51 39.42 -5.77
CA ARG A 6 -1.13 39.44 -6.26
C ARG A 6 -0.33 38.37 -5.51
N PHE A 7 0.14 37.35 -6.21
CA PHE A 7 1.11 36.40 -5.68
C PHE A 7 2.50 37.06 -5.58
N SER A 8 3.12 36.96 -4.40
CA SER A 8 4.51 37.37 -4.14
C SER A 8 5.48 36.33 -4.73
N PRO A 9 6.60 36.72 -5.39
CA PRO A 9 7.42 35.83 -6.21
C PRO A 9 8.50 35.03 -5.44
N ALA A 10 8.33 34.78 -4.14
CA ALA A 10 9.37 34.13 -3.32
C ALA A 10 8.92 32.76 -2.82
N LEU A 11 8.82 31.77 -3.72
CA LEU A 11 9.02 30.33 -3.44
C LEU A 11 8.97 29.57 -4.79
N CYS A 12 9.93 29.87 -5.68
CA CYS A 12 10.03 29.22 -6.98
C CYS A 12 10.67 27.84 -6.80
N TYR A 13 9.85 26.80 -6.61
CA TYR A 13 10.25 25.43 -6.99
C TYR A 13 10.38 25.41 -8.51
N PRO A 14 11.45 24.82 -9.10
CA PRO A 14 11.72 24.93 -10.53
C PRO A 14 10.85 23.95 -11.33
N LEU A 15 9.52 23.99 -11.21
CA LEU A 15 8.59 23.28 -12.09
C LEU A 15 7.30 24.09 -12.26
N CYS A 16 7.44 25.29 -12.83
CA CYS A 16 6.33 26.15 -13.28
C CYS A 16 5.71 25.69 -14.63
N GLY A 17 6.12 24.52 -15.15
CA GLY A 17 5.65 24.01 -16.45
C GLY A 17 4.28 23.32 -16.38
N ARG A 18 3.55 23.28 -17.51
CA ARG A 18 2.33 22.47 -17.72
C ARG A 18 2.64 20.97 -17.92
N THR A 19 3.81 20.51 -17.51
CA THR A 19 4.26 19.14 -17.76
C THR A 19 4.01 18.22 -16.57
N MET A 20 3.66 16.96 -16.85
CA MET A 20 3.55 15.84 -15.92
C MET A 20 4.69 14.86 -16.18
N LEU A 21 5.27 14.29 -15.13
CA LEU A 21 6.31 13.29 -15.24
C LEU A 21 5.69 11.89 -15.36
N VAL A 22 6.06 11.16 -16.39
CA VAL A 22 5.65 9.76 -16.61
C VAL A 22 6.88 8.88 -16.43
N LEU A 23 6.75 7.85 -15.58
CA LEU A 23 7.79 6.87 -15.32
C LEU A 23 7.34 5.51 -15.83
N SER A 24 8.24 4.80 -16.50
CA SER A 24 8.03 3.40 -16.87
C SER A 24 8.45 2.45 -15.75
N GLU A 25 8.08 1.17 -15.84
CA GLU A 25 8.57 0.14 -14.92
C GLU A 25 10.10 0.09 -14.86
N LYS A 26 10.77 0.24 -16.00
CA LYS A 26 12.24 0.27 -16.08
C LYS A 26 12.82 1.48 -15.34
N ASP A 27 12.16 2.62 -15.39
CA ASP A 27 12.58 3.81 -14.65
C ASP A 27 12.45 3.57 -13.14
N VAL A 28 11.32 3.00 -12.71
CA VAL A 28 11.10 2.64 -11.29
C VAL A 28 12.17 1.67 -10.78
N GLN A 29 12.46 0.61 -11.54
CA GLN A 29 13.47 -0.38 -11.17
C GLN A 29 14.87 0.24 -11.01
N ARG A 30 15.20 1.28 -11.80
CA ARG A 30 16.48 2.02 -11.69
C ARG A 30 16.49 3.03 -10.54
N LEU A 31 15.32 3.43 -10.06
CA LEU A 31 15.14 4.47 -9.06
C LEU A 31 14.92 3.89 -7.65
N ILE A 32 14.42 2.67 -7.52
CA ILE A 32 14.20 2.03 -6.22
C ILE A 32 15.51 1.50 -5.65
N ASP A 33 15.73 1.83 -4.37
CA ASP A 33 16.69 1.16 -3.50
C ASP A 33 15.89 0.50 -2.37
N VAL A 34 16.24 -0.74 -2.03
CA VAL A 34 15.46 -1.55 -1.09
C VAL A 34 15.53 -0.99 0.33
N GLU A 35 16.68 -0.47 0.76
CA GLU A 35 16.82 0.07 2.12
C GLU A 35 15.99 1.33 2.30
N ASP A 36 16.05 2.23 1.31
CA ASP A 36 15.29 3.48 1.37
C ASP A 36 13.78 3.25 1.15
N LEU A 37 13.41 2.23 0.39
CA LEU A 37 12.03 1.76 0.31
C LEU A 37 11.54 1.28 1.67
N ILE A 38 12.30 0.44 2.37
CA ILE A 38 11.94 -0.04 3.71
C ILE A 38 11.75 1.13 4.67
N ARG A 39 12.69 2.10 4.69
CA ARG A 39 12.59 3.29 5.54
C ARG A 39 11.37 4.16 5.20
N ALA A 40 11.03 4.31 3.91
CA ALA A 40 9.86 5.05 3.48
C ALA A 40 8.55 4.36 3.92
N LEU A 41 8.48 3.04 3.78
CA LEU A 41 7.32 2.25 4.23
C LEU A 41 7.17 2.28 5.75
N GLU A 42 8.27 2.19 6.49
CA GLU A 42 8.29 2.31 7.95
C GLU A 42 7.71 3.67 8.40
N ARG A 43 8.19 4.78 7.84
CA ARG A 43 7.67 6.12 8.15
C ARG A 43 6.18 6.27 7.82
N ALA A 44 5.74 5.72 6.69
CA ALA A 44 4.35 5.77 6.27
C ALA A 44 3.43 5.03 7.25
N HIS A 45 3.83 3.83 7.67
CA HIS A 45 3.11 3.04 8.68
C HIS A 45 3.08 3.74 10.04
N ILE A 46 4.20 4.33 10.49
CA ILE A 46 4.25 5.10 11.73
C ILE A 46 3.28 6.29 11.69
N GLN A 47 3.25 7.04 10.58
CA GLN A 47 2.31 8.15 10.40
C GLN A 47 0.86 7.68 10.44
N PHE A 48 0.54 6.58 9.76
CA PHE A 48 -0.81 6.02 9.72
C PHE A 48 -1.31 5.64 11.12
N SER A 49 -0.56 4.82 11.86
CA SER A 49 -0.94 4.44 13.23
C SER A 49 -0.87 5.60 14.23
N ALA A 50 -0.24 6.73 13.88
CA ALA A 50 -0.27 7.96 14.67
C ALA A 50 -1.46 8.88 14.35
N GLY A 51 -2.39 8.48 13.46
CA GLY A 51 -3.50 9.32 13.01
C GLY A 51 -3.07 10.49 12.11
N LYS A 52 -1.85 10.43 11.55
CA LYS A 52 -1.24 11.45 10.70
C LYS A 52 -1.32 11.11 9.21
N ALA A 53 -2.18 10.16 8.86
CA ALA A 53 -2.52 9.84 7.48
C ALA A 53 -4.04 9.79 7.30
N VAL A 54 -4.50 10.12 6.10
CA VAL A 54 -5.90 9.94 5.69
C VAL A 54 -5.90 8.86 4.61
N MET A 55 -6.57 7.75 4.88
CA MET A 55 -6.70 6.63 3.95
C MET A 55 -8.08 6.01 4.11
N PRO A 56 -9.05 6.36 3.25
CA PRO A 56 -10.34 5.69 3.27
C PRO A 56 -10.19 4.24 2.81
N VAL A 57 -11.19 3.41 3.14
CA VAL A 57 -11.33 2.06 2.58
C VAL A 57 -11.34 2.15 1.06
N ARG A 58 -10.68 1.19 0.40
CA ARG A 58 -10.59 1.16 -1.06
C ARG A 58 -11.98 1.07 -1.69
N MET A 59 -12.18 1.78 -2.79
CA MET A 59 -13.43 1.72 -3.55
C MET A 59 -13.29 0.68 -4.64
N VAL A 60 -14.22 -0.28 -4.69
CA VAL A 60 -14.22 -1.37 -5.67
C VAL A 60 -15.41 -1.21 -6.61
N VAL A 61 -15.16 -1.19 -7.91
CA VAL A 61 -16.20 -1.26 -8.95
C VAL A 61 -16.06 -2.61 -9.66
N PRO A 62 -17.01 -3.55 -9.50
CA PRO A 62 -16.98 -4.82 -10.20
C PRO A 62 -17.30 -4.65 -11.69
N VAL A 63 -16.75 -5.54 -12.52
CA VAL A 63 -17.07 -5.68 -13.96
C VAL A 63 -17.59 -7.10 -14.18
N PRO A 64 -18.89 -7.35 -13.98
CA PRO A 64 -19.44 -8.70 -13.88
C PRO A 64 -19.21 -9.57 -15.11
N GLU A 65 -19.25 -8.99 -16.31
CA GLU A 65 -19.19 -9.67 -17.61
C GLU A 65 -17.91 -10.50 -17.78
N ILE A 66 -16.84 -10.05 -17.14
CA ILE A 66 -15.50 -10.65 -17.22
C ILE A 66 -14.99 -11.11 -15.86
N LYS A 67 -15.87 -11.14 -14.84
CA LYS A 67 -15.51 -11.43 -13.43
C LYS A 67 -14.32 -10.58 -12.95
N GLY A 68 -14.26 -9.34 -13.43
CA GLY A 68 -13.19 -8.40 -13.19
C GLY A 68 -13.57 -7.32 -12.19
N ARG A 69 -12.63 -6.43 -11.90
CA ARG A 69 -12.86 -5.23 -11.08
C ARG A 69 -11.82 -4.16 -11.34
N ILE A 70 -12.19 -2.92 -11.05
CA ILE A 70 -11.27 -1.80 -10.82
C ILE A 70 -11.36 -1.37 -9.36
N THR A 71 -10.23 -1.00 -8.78
CA THR A 71 -10.12 -0.64 -7.37
C THR A 71 -9.29 0.63 -7.23
N SER A 72 -9.84 1.66 -6.58
CA SER A 72 -9.12 2.90 -6.26
C SER A 72 -8.76 2.94 -4.79
N MET A 73 -7.51 3.32 -4.53
CA MET A 73 -6.87 3.28 -3.22
C MET A 73 -6.16 4.63 -2.98
N PRO A 74 -6.88 5.68 -2.55
CA PRO A 74 -6.29 6.98 -2.24
C PRO A 74 -5.67 7.00 -0.83
N ALA A 75 -4.59 7.76 -0.67
CA ALA A 75 -4.01 8.07 0.63
C ALA A 75 -3.33 9.44 0.66
N TYR A 76 -3.29 10.04 1.84
CA TYR A 76 -2.53 11.24 2.16
C TYR A 76 -1.70 11.03 3.43
N LEU A 77 -0.37 11.21 3.33
CA LEU A 77 0.58 11.21 4.43
C LEU A 77 0.93 12.66 4.80
N SER A 78 0.53 13.10 5.99
CA SER A 78 0.57 14.52 6.35
C SER A 78 1.96 15.05 6.70
N GLU A 79 2.87 14.21 7.21
CA GLU A 79 4.25 14.61 7.51
C GLU A 79 5.11 14.57 6.25
N ASP A 80 4.94 13.53 5.42
CA ASP A 80 5.67 13.40 4.14
C ASP A 80 5.12 14.30 3.03
N LYS A 81 3.99 14.98 3.27
CA LYS A 81 3.26 15.77 2.26
C LYS A 81 3.03 14.99 0.97
N ALA A 82 2.68 13.72 1.10
CA ALA A 82 2.48 12.80 -0.01
C ALA A 82 0.98 12.51 -0.19
N LEU A 83 0.42 12.95 -1.31
CA LEU A 83 -0.96 12.67 -1.71
C LEU A 83 -0.94 11.80 -2.97
N GLY A 84 -1.68 10.71 -2.99
CA GLY A 84 -1.74 9.84 -4.15
C GLY A 84 -2.92 8.88 -4.16
N MET A 85 -3.06 8.17 -5.27
CA MET A 85 -4.07 7.15 -5.48
C MET A 85 -3.52 6.04 -6.35
N LYS A 86 -3.53 4.81 -5.86
CA LYS A 86 -3.36 3.65 -6.72
C LYS A 86 -4.71 3.29 -7.34
N VAL A 87 -4.73 3.10 -8.65
CA VAL A 87 -5.82 2.45 -9.37
C VAL A 87 -5.30 1.12 -9.87
N VAL A 88 -5.93 0.04 -9.43
CA VAL A 88 -5.57 -1.33 -9.82
C VAL A 88 -6.77 -2.00 -10.48
N THR A 89 -6.51 -2.75 -11.54
CA THR A 89 -7.50 -3.58 -12.21
C THR A 89 -7.15 -5.05 -12.00
N TYR A 90 -8.19 -5.88 -11.87
CA TYR A 90 -8.09 -7.33 -11.86
C TYR A 90 -8.98 -7.87 -12.97
N PHE A 91 -8.36 -8.49 -13.98
CA PHE A 91 -9.01 -9.00 -15.19
C PHE A 91 -8.52 -10.44 -15.42
N PRO A 92 -9.26 -11.47 -14.98
CA PRO A 92 -8.77 -12.86 -14.96
C PRO A 92 -8.49 -13.45 -16.35
N GLU A 93 -9.13 -12.93 -17.40
CA GLU A 93 -8.96 -13.40 -18.78
C GLU A 93 -7.78 -12.73 -19.53
N ASN A 94 -7.12 -11.74 -18.92
CA ASN A 94 -6.01 -11.02 -19.57
C ASN A 94 -4.84 -11.91 -20.05
N PRO A 95 -4.47 -13.01 -19.36
CA PRO A 95 -3.41 -13.90 -19.84
C PRO A 95 -3.68 -14.46 -21.24
N GLY A 96 -4.95 -14.74 -21.58
CA GLY A 96 -5.36 -15.17 -22.93
C GLY A 96 -5.16 -14.11 -24.02
N ARG A 97 -4.90 -12.86 -23.62
CA ARG A 97 -4.64 -11.70 -24.48
C ARG A 97 -3.19 -11.21 -24.38
N GLY A 98 -2.31 -11.96 -23.72
CA GLY A 98 -0.92 -11.56 -23.48
C GLY A 98 -0.75 -10.41 -22.48
N LEU A 99 -1.79 -10.10 -21.68
CA LEU A 99 -1.77 -9.05 -20.67
C LEU A 99 -1.69 -9.65 -19.24
N PRO A 100 -1.11 -8.93 -18.25
CA PRO A 100 -1.16 -9.33 -16.85
C PRO A 100 -2.60 -9.36 -16.30
N ILE A 101 -2.88 -10.29 -15.38
CA ILE A 101 -4.16 -10.33 -14.63
C ILE A 101 -4.37 -9.03 -13.86
N ILE A 102 -3.29 -8.49 -13.28
CA ILE A 102 -3.30 -7.28 -12.48
C ILE A 102 -2.52 -6.20 -13.22
N LEU A 103 -3.17 -5.05 -13.45
CA LEU A 103 -2.55 -3.83 -13.97
C LEU A 103 -2.81 -2.70 -12.97
N ALA A 104 -1.82 -1.84 -12.75
CA ALA A 104 -1.89 -0.82 -11.72
C ALA A 104 -1.18 0.45 -12.18
N THR A 105 -1.75 1.56 -11.74
CA THR A 105 -1.31 2.91 -12.05
C THR A 105 -1.39 3.71 -10.76
N ILE A 106 -0.26 4.24 -10.29
CA ILE A 106 -0.20 5.05 -9.06
C ILE A 106 -0.11 6.53 -9.40
N PHE A 107 -1.18 7.26 -9.18
CA PHE A 107 -1.27 8.71 -9.31
C PHE A 107 -0.66 9.39 -8.08
N VAL A 108 0.26 10.34 -8.26
CA VAL A 108 0.80 11.18 -7.17
C VAL A 108 0.46 12.63 -7.44
N TYR A 109 -0.01 13.35 -6.43
CA TYR A 109 -0.48 14.73 -6.56
C TYR A 109 0.33 15.70 -5.70
N SER A 110 0.46 16.93 -6.20
CA SER A 110 0.88 18.08 -5.41
C SER A 110 -0.11 18.30 -4.28
N THR A 111 0.37 18.31 -3.05
CA THR A 111 -0.44 18.72 -1.89
C THR A 111 -0.74 20.22 -1.89
N ALA A 112 0.09 21.03 -2.55
CA ALA A 112 -0.09 22.48 -2.63
C ALA A 112 -1.05 22.92 -3.75
N SER A 113 -1.08 22.18 -4.87
CA SER A 113 -1.80 22.60 -6.09
C SER A 113 -2.74 21.54 -6.68
N GLY A 114 -2.75 20.32 -6.16
CA GLY A 114 -3.50 19.20 -6.73
C GLY A 114 -2.97 18.67 -8.07
N LYS A 115 -1.87 19.21 -8.59
CA LYS A 115 -1.28 18.81 -9.87
C LYS A 115 -0.78 17.36 -9.84
N LEU A 116 -1.10 16.56 -10.85
CA LEU A 116 -0.68 15.16 -10.98
C LEU A 116 0.77 15.04 -11.47
N PHE A 117 1.52 14.06 -10.95
CA PHE A 117 2.97 13.96 -11.13
C PHE A 117 3.54 12.57 -11.48
N VAL A 118 2.89 11.42 -11.21
CA VAL A 118 3.46 10.08 -11.48
C VAL A 118 2.38 9.02 -11.74
N THR A 119 2.74 7.93 -12.46
CA THR A 119 1.95 6.70 -12.74
C THR A 119 2.82 5.44 -12.95
N VAL A 120 2.82 4.38 -12.09
CA VAL A 120 3.50 3.09 -12.47
C VAL A 120 3.13 1.73 -11.79
N THR A 121 3.00 0.69 -12.65
CA THR A 121 3.43 -0.76 -12.70
C THR A 121 2.91 -1.91 -11.77
N THR A 122 2.96 -3.17 -12.28
CA THR A 122 2.51 -4.45 -11.67
C THR A 122 3.50 -5.63 -11.70
N ALA A 123 3.81 -6.17 -10.51
CA ALA A 123 4.66 -7.36 -10.30
C ALA A 123 3.84 -8.67 -10.18
N LYS A 124 4.49 -9.84 -10.35
CA LYS A 124 3.82 -11.05 -10.88
C LYS A 124 3.52 -12.28 -9.97
N GLU A 125 4.24 -12.72 -8.91
CA GLU A 125 3.86 -13.98 -8.17
C GLU A 125 4.33 -14.15 -6.69
N PRO A 126 3.56 -14.83 -5.79
CA PRO A 126 4.01 -15.37 -4.47
C PRO A 126 3.79 -16.89 -4.18
N ILE A 127 4.61 -17.50 -3.29
CA ILE A 127 4.77 -18.97 -3.03
C ILE A 127 5.10 -19.30 -1.54
N VAL A 128 4.18 -19.84 -0.70
CA VAL A 128 4.50 -20.44 0.65
C VAL A 128 3.51 -21.56 1.06
N LYS A 129 3.97 -22.64 1.75
CA LYS A 129 3.15 -23.77 2.27
C LYS A 129 3.23 -23.95 3.81
N ALA A 130 2.14 -24.44 4.41
CA ALA A 130 1.90 -24.47 5.87
C ALA A 130 2.68 -25.54 6.67
N GLU A 131 3.10 -26.62 6.03
CA GLU A 131 3.84 -27.74 6.64
C GLU A 131 5.29 -27.39 7.05
N TRP A 132 5.70 -26.14 6.86
CA TRP A 132 7.08 -25.65 7.07
C TRP A 132 7.29 -24.94 8.40
N LEU A 133 6.25 -24.77 9.23
CA LEU A 133 6.27 -23.85 10.36
C LEU A 133 6.72 -24.53 11.68
N LYS A 134 7.87 -24.09 12.22
CA LYS A 134 8.43 -24.49 13.52
C LYS A 134 8.17 -23.41 14.59
N PRO A 135 8.33 -23.69 15.90
CA PRO A 135 8.34 -22.64 16.93
C PRO A 135 9.35 -21.54 16.59
N GLY A 136 9.00 -20.28 16.85
CA GLY A 136 9.85 -19.11 16.56
C GLY A 136 9.72 -18.54 15.14
N VAL A 137 8.95 -19.16 14.25
CA VAL A 137 8.78 -18.68 12.87
C VAL A 137 7.98 -17.36 12.82
N HIS A 138 8.38 -16.49 11.91
CA HIS A 138 7.63 -15.30 11.52
C HIS A 138 6.96 -15.53 10.17
N ILE A 139 5.67 -15.19 10.07
CA ILE A 139 4.85 -15.42 8.88
C ILE A 139 4.44 -14.07 8.32
N ASN A 140 4.75 -13.81 7.06
CA ASN A 140 4.20 -12.69 6.29
C ASN A 140 3.08 -13.23 5.40
N ALA A 141 1.82 -12.98 5.78
CA ALA A 141 0.64 -13.36 5.02
C ALA A 141 0.12 -12.13 4.25
N ILE A 142 0.06 -12.18 2.93
CA ILE A 142 -0.17 -10.99 2.09
C ILE A 142 -1.30 -11.19 1.07
N GLY A 143 -1.55 -12.42 0.62
CA GLY A 143 -2.45 -12.72 -0.50
C GLY A 143 -3.93 -12.86 -0.18
N SER A 144 -4.36 -13.11 1.07
CA SER A 144 -5.79 -12.98 1.42
C SER A 144 -6.18 -11.50 1.48
N HIS A 145 -6.87 -11.03 0.44
CA HIS A 145 -7.30 -9.63 0.24
C HIS A 145 -8.76 -9.55 -0.26
N ARG A 146 -9.54 -10.60 0.00
CA ARG A 146 -10.99 -10.66 -0.19
C ARG A 146 -11.64 -11.42 0.97
N PRO A 147 -12.88 -11.10 1.36
CA PRO A 147 -13.53 -11.73 2.51
C PRO A 147 -13.69 -13.26 2.43
N ASP A 148 -13.65 -13.81 1.22
CA ASP A 148 -13.82 -15.23 0.92
C ASP A 148 -12.51 -15.96 0.57
N LEU A 149 -11.37 -15.25 0.53
CA LEU A 149 -10.06 -15.83 0.25
C LEU A 149 -9.29 -16.09 1.54
N ARG A 150 -8.63 -17.26 1.63
CA ARG A 150 -7.89 -17.68 2.82
C ARG A 150 -6.54 -18.29 2.46
N GLU A 151 -5.49 -17.85 3.13
CA GLU A 151 -4.12 -18.39 3.14
C GLU A 151 -3.76 -19.03 4.49
N ILE A 152 -4.38 -18.57 5.59
CA ILE A 152 -4.05 -18.95 6.97
C ILE A 152 -5.28 -19.49 7.70
N ASP A 153 -5.17 -20.68 8.28
CA ASP A 153 -6.23 -21.29 9.07
C ASP A 153 -6.40 -20.65 10.47
N GLY A 154 -7.53 -20.92 11.12
CA GLY A 154 -7.89 -20.27 12.37
C GLY A 154 -7.02 -20.74 13.53
N ALA A 155 -6.59 -22.01 13.49
CA ALA A 155 -5.67 -22.57 14.46
C ALA A 155 -4.30 -21.86 14.44
N THR A 156 -3.79 -21.51 13.25
CA THR A 156 -2.55 -20.75 13.11
C THR A 156 -2.73 -19.31 13.58
N MET A 157 -3.84 -18.66 13.19
CA MET A 157 -4.16 -17.31 13.67
C MET A 157 -4.22 -17.24 15.20
N ARG A 158 -4.96 -18.16 15.84
CA ARG A 158 -5.09 -18.24 17.31
C ARG A 158 -3.75 -18.37 18.03
N ARG A 159 -2.79 -19.08 17.43
CA ARG A 159 -1.47 -19.34 18.03
C ARG A 159 -0.46 -18.22 17.81
N ALA A 160 -0.71 -17.33 16.86
CA ALA A 160 0.23 -16.28 16.48
C ALA A 160 -0.08 -14.95 17.17
N LYS A 161 0.96 -14.22 17.55
CA LYS A 161 0.86 -12.78 17.81
C LYS A 161 0.61 -12.07 16.47
N LEU A 162 -0.63 -11.62 16.28
CA LEU A 162 -1.12 -11.06 15.02
C LEU A 162 -0.82 -9.56 14.95
N VAL A 163 0.05 -9.19 14.03
CA VAL A 163 0.32 -7.80 13.63
C VAL A 163 -0.30 -7.57 12.25
N VAL A 164 -0.99 -6.46 12.04
CA VAL A 164 -1.65 -6.16 10.75
C VAL A 164 -1.11 -4.88 10.11
N ASP A 165 -1.37 -4.68 8.83
CA ASP A 165 -1.09 -3.39 8.16
C ASP A 165 -2.09 -2.30 8.57
N SER A 166 -3.40 -2.62 8.59
CA SER A 166 -4.46 -1.73 9.09
C SER A 166 -5.62 -2.55 9.64
N ARG A 167 -6.07 -2.24 10.87
CA ARG A 167 -7.24 -2.91 11.48
C ARG A 167 -8.50 -2.73 10.65
N GLU A 168 -8.76 -1.51 10.22
CA GLU A 168 -9.94 -1.20 9.40
C GLU A 168 -9.92 -1.97 8.08
N ALA A 169 -8.79 -1.97 7.37
CA ALA A 169 -8.68 -2.63 6.08
C ALA A 169 -8.80 -4.16 6.20
N VAL A 170 -8.18 -4.78 7.21
CA VAL A 170 -8.30 -6.23 7.39
C VAL A 170 -9.72 -6.65 7.79
N MET A 171 -10.41 -5.84 8.60
CA MET A 171 -11.80 -6.13 8.98
C MET A 171 -12.79 -5.92 7.84
N ALA A 172 -12.44 -5.12 6.82
CA ALA A 172 -13.26 -4.96 5.64
C ALA A 172 -13.07 -6.09 4.61
N GLU A 173 -11.86 -6.66 4.50
CA GLU A 173 -11.47 -7.42 3.30
C GLU A 173 -10.66 -8.69 3.54
N CYS A 174 -10.09 -8.91 4.73
CA CYS A 174 -9.17 -10.02 4.96
C CYS A 174 -9.92 -11.30 5.29
N GLY A 175 -10.11 -12.19 4.31
CA GLY A 175 -10.76 -13.49 4.55
C GLY A 175 -10.03 -14.36 5.58
N ASP A 176 -8.70 -14.25 5.75
CA ASP A 176 -7.98 -14.95 6.83
C ASP A 176 -8.49 -14.60 8.22
N ILE A 177 -8.76 -13.31 8.46
CA ILE A 177 -9.22 -12.79 9.75
C ILE A 177 -10.73 -12.95 9.86
N LEU A 178 -11.48 -12.58 8.81
CA LEU A 178 -12.94 -12.63 8.81
C LEU A 178 -13.48 -14.05 8.96
N LEU A 179 -12.87 -15.04 8.29
CA LEU A 179 -13.28 -16.43 8.43
C LEU A 179 -12.85 -17.02 9.77
N ALA A 180 -11.67 -16.64 10.29
CA ALA A 180 -11.20 -17.07 11.61
C ALA A 180 -12.10 -16.54 12.74
N ILE A 181 -12.61 -15.32 12.63
CA ILE A 181 -13.60 -14.78 13.57
C ILE A 181 -14.93 -15.53 13.42
N LYS A 182 -15.42 -15.67 12.19
CA LYS A 182 -16.70 -16.35 11.90
C LYS A 182 -16.75 -17.79 12.44
N GLU A 183 -15.63 -18.50 12.45
CA GLU A 183 -15.54 -19.87 12.96
C GLU A 183 -15.18 -19.96 14.47
N GLY A 184 -15.06 -18.83 15.16
CA GLY A 184 -14.70 -18.78 16.59
C GLY A 184 -13.24 -19.16 16.88
N ALA A 185 -12.37 -19.06 15.88
CA ALA A 185 -10.95 -19.33 16.05
C ALA A 185 -10.24 -18.20 16.81
N ILE A 186 -10.59 -16.96 16.53
CA ILE A 186 -10.08 -15.75 17.18
C ILE A 186 -11.23 -14.76 17.39
N GLU A 187 -11.07 -13.84 18.34
CA GLU A 187 -11.96 -12.68 18.50
C GLU A 187 -11.35 -11.45 17.80
N GLU A 188 -12.11 -10.37 17.62
CA GLU A 188 -11.62 -9.13 16.99
C GLU A 188 -10.42 -8.50 17.74
N ASP A 189 -10.39 -8.65 19.07
CA ASP A 189 -9.33 -8.13 19.93
C ASP A 189 -8.03 -8.95 19.88
N HIS A 190 -8.03 -10.10 19.17
CA HIS A 190 -6.85 -10.93 18.95
C HIS A 190 -5.77 -10.24 18.12
N ILE A 191 -6.13 -9.21 17.34
CA ILE A 191 -5.16 -8.40 16.61
C ILE A 191 -4.34 -7.58 17.64
N HIS A 192 -3.10 -7.99 17.86
CA HIS A 192 -2.19 -7.41 18.87
C HIS A 192 -1.81 -5.96 18.56
N ALA A 193 -1.42 -5.67 17.31
CA ALA A 193 -0.96 -4.34 16.90
C ALA A 193 -1.13 -4.11 15.38
N GLU A 194 -1.20 -2.85 14.98
CA GLU A 194 -0.77 -2.46 13.64
C GLU A 194 0.76 -2.39 13.59
N ILE A 195 1.35 -2.66 12.43
CA ILE A 195 2.81 -2.67 12.26
C ILE A 195 3.43 -1.31 12.58
N GLY A 196 2.73 -0.20 12.30
CA GLY A 196 3.16 1.14 12.68
C GLY A 196 3.27 1.36 14.19
N GLU A 197 2.41 0.72 14.99
CA GLU A 197 2.50 0.77 16.47
C GLU A 197 3.73 0.02 17.00
N VAL A 198 4.11 -1.08 16.33
CA VAL A 198 5.30 -1.86 16.67
C VAL A 198 6.57 -1.10 16.29
N LEU A 199 6.62 -0.54 15.07
CA LEU A 199 7.75 0.24 14.57
C LEU A 199 7.98 1.52 15.40
N ALA A 200 6.90 2.16 15.86
CA ALA A 200 6.98 3.31 16.76
C ALA A 200 7.34 2.95 18.22
N GLY A 201 7.55 1.68 18.55
CA GLY A 201 7.83 1.22 19.92
C GLY A 201 6.66 1.33 20.90
N LYS A 202 5.44 1.63 20.41
CA LYS A 202 4.23 1.75 21.24
C LYS A 202 3.67 0.39 21.66
N LYS A 203 3.85 -0.61 20.81
CA LYS A 203 3.50 -2.01 21.07
C LYS A 203 4.76 -2.87 20.91
N ALA A 204 4.94 -3.84 21.79
CA ALA A 204 6.04 -4.78 21.65
C ALA A 204 5.85 -5.63 20.40
N GLY A 205 6.91 -5.85 19.61
CA GLY A 205 6.91 -6.85 18.56
C GLY A 205 7.01 -8.27 19.13
N ARG A 206 7.98 -9.04 18.65
CA ARG A 206 8.31 -10.35 19.23
C ARG A 206 8.86 -10.17 20.65
N THR A 207 8.37 -10.96 21.61
CA THR A 207 8.80 -10.91 23.02
C THR A 207 9.48 -12.19 23.52
N SER A 208 9.44 -13.28 22.74
CA SER A 208 10.23 -14.49 23.02
C SER A 208 10.67 -15.21 21.75
N ALA A 209 11.71 -16.03 21.87
CA ALA A 209 12.24 -16.82 20.75
C ALA A 209 11.28 -17.94 20.30
N SER A 210 10.39 -18.42 21.19
CA SER A 210 9.42 -19.47 20.88
C SER A 210 8.11 -18.95 20.30
N GLU A 211 7.84 -17.64 20.42
CA GLU A 211 6.62 -17.00 19.94
C GLU A 211 6.42 -17.20 18.44
N ILE A 212 5.20 -17.46 18.01
CA ILE A 212 4.85 -17.41 16.59
C ILE A 212 4.32 -16.00 16.34
N THR A 213 4.89 -15.29 15.37
CA THR A 213 4.43 -13.95 15.00
C THR A 213 3.89 -13.99 13.59
N LEU A 214 2.73 -13.41 13.37
CA LEU A 214 2.12 -13.34 12.05
C LEU A 214 1.89 -11.86 11.71
N TYR A 215 2.52 -11.40 10.64
CA TYR A 215 2.16 -10.15 9.99
C TYR A 215 1.17 -10.43 8.87
N LYS A 216 -0.05 -9.94 8.99
CA LYS A 216 -1.08 -10.04 7.95
C LYS A 216 -1.26 -8.69 7.27
N ALA A 217 -1.08 -8.67 5.96
CA ALA A 217 -1.34 -7.52 5.12
C ALA A 217 -2.42 -7.81 4.07
N VAL A 218 -3.21 -6.80 3.77
CA VAL A 218 -4.11 -6.73 2.60
C VAL A 218 -3.62 -5.73 1.55
N GLY A 219 -2.52 -5.03 1.85
CA GLY A 219 -1.92 -3.98 1.03
C GLY A 219 -2.71 -2.68 1.18
N ILE A 220 -2.08 -1.63 1.66
CA ILE A 220 -2.76 -0.37 1.99
C ILE A 220 -2.15 0.80 1.24
N ALA A 221 -2.99 1.78 0.87
CA ALA A 221 -2.65 2.84 -0.07
C ALA A 221 -1.44 3.68 0.35
N ILE A 222 -1.19 3.83 1.66
CA ILE A 222 -0.01 4.54 2.17
C ILE A 222 1.31 3.94 1.68
N GLN A 223 1.37 2.63 1.46
CA GLN A 223 2.57 1.94 0.97
C GLN A 223 2.87 2.37 -0.47
N ASP A 224 1.83 2.43 -1.30
CA ASP A 224 1.93 2.86 -2.70
C ASP A 224 2.32 4.34 -2.80
N VAL A 225 1.67 5.19 -1.99
CA VAL A 225 1.92 6.64 -2.00
C VAL A 225 3.31 6.99 -1.50
N ALA A 226 3.78 6.35 -0.42
CA ALA A 226 5.15 6.54 0.08
C ALA A 226 6.20 6.09 -0.94
N THR A 227 5.99 4.93 -1.56
CA THR A 227 6.87 4.42 -2.63
C THR A 227 6.91 5.35 -3.82
N ALA A 228 5.75 5.79 -4.29
CA ALA A 228 5.65 6.66 -5.45
C ALA A 228 6.24 8.05 -5.19
N LYS A 229 6.12 8.59 -3.96
CA LYS A 229 6.79 9.81 -3.53
C LYS A 229 8.31 9.68 -3.57
N LEU A 230 8.87 8.60 -2.98
CA LEU A 230 10.31 8.32 -3.01
C LEU A 230 10.83 8.21 -4.44
N VAL A 231 10.12 7.47 -5.30
CA VAL A 231 10.49 7.29 -6.70
C VAL A 231 10.42 8.61 -7.47
N TYR A 232 9.38 9.41 -7.24
CA TYR A 232 9.24 10.74 -7.86
C TYR A 232 10.41 11.67 -7.51
N GLU A 233 10.76 11.75 -6.22
CA GLU A 233 11.85 12.63 -5.77
C GLU A 233 13.18 12.25 -6.42
N ARG A 234 13.48 10.95 -6.50
CA ARG A 234 14.68 10.46 -7.18
C ARG A 234 14.63 10.65 -8.69
N ALA A 235 13.46 10.52 -9.31
CA ALA A 235 13.28 10.75 -10.73
C ALA A 235 13.61 12.21 -11.08
N VAL A 236 13.12 13.16 -10.27
CA VAL A 236 13.42 14.59 -10.40
C VAL A 236 14.91 14.85 -10.19
N GLU A 237 15.50 14.30 -9.13
CA GLU A 237 16.93 14.47 -8.82
C GLU A 237 17.84 13.92 -9.94
N LYS A 238 17.54 12.71 -10.42
CA LYS A 238 18.34 11.98 -11.42
C LYS A 238 17.94 12.30 -12.86
N LYS A 239 16.93 13.14 -13.09
CA LYS A 239 16.37 13.49 -14.40
C LYS A 239 15.98 12.25 -15.22
N ILE A 240 15.28 11.32 -14.58
CA ILE A 240 14.79 10.08 -15.19
C ILE A 240 13.28 10.19 -15.39
N GLY A 241 12.79 9.78 -16.56
CA GLY A 241 11.37 9.83 -16.93
C GLY A 241 11.10 10.67 -18.17
N VAL A 242 9.83 10.72 -18.57
CA VAL A 242 9.36 11.51 -19.71
C VAL A 242 8.44 12.61 -19.21
N GLU A 243 8.74 13.85 -19.57
CA GLU A 243 7.82 14.97 -19.36
C GLU A 243 6.78 15.02 -20.48
N VAL A 244 5.51 15.12 -20.10
CA VAL A 244 4.37 15.19 -21.02
C VAL A 244 3.56 16.45 -20.71
N GLU A 245 3.26 17.29 -21.70
CA GLU A 245 2.37 18.44 -21.52
C GLU A 245 0.92 18.00 -21.28
N VAL A 246 0.24 18.67 -20.34
CA VAL A 246 -1.15 18.39 -19.94
C VAL A 246 -1.99 19.66 -19.89
#